data_AF-A0A9J6QNI5-F1
#
_entry.id   AF-A0A9J6QNI5-F1
#
_cell.length_a   1.000
_cell.length_b   1.000
_cell.length_c   1.000
_cell.angle_alpha   90.00
_cell.angle_beta   90.00
_cell.angle_gamma   90.00
#
_symmetry.space_group_name_H-M   'P 1'
#
loop_
_entity.id
_entity.type
_entity.pdbx_description
1 polymer ?
#
loop_
_entity_poly.entity_id
_entity_poly.type
_entity_poly.pdbx_seq_one_letter_code
_entity_poly.pdbx_strand_id
1 'polypeptide(L)'
;MSIENIEIIFDSFCRKVLRNRLIDYRRNEAYRRAWEVELDDIQVKQILEEEYQNDEYFVNKLYGLEIKDEELYFLLTALSEQDQLIILLSYFLGFSDAEISTKLNVPRRTITYKRHRILGELRKRGEQIE
;
A
#
# COMPACT_ATOMS: atom_id res chain seq x y z
N MET A 1 -56.86 -49.25 14.60
CA MET A 1 -55.60 -49.00 13.87
C MET A 1 -54.59 -49.97 14.45
N SER A 2 -54.08 -50.94 13.66
CA SER A 2 -53.13 -51.95 14.16
C SER A 2 -51.77 -51.28 14.45
N ILE A 3 -50.99 -51.85 15.38
CA ILE A 3 -49.65 -51.37 15.75
C ILE A 3 -48.72 -51.27 14.53
N GLU A 4 -48.81 -52.24 13.61
CA GLU A 4 -48.08 -52.23 12.32
C GLU A 4 -48.37 -50.98 11.46
N ASN A 5 -49.59 -50.44 11.50
CA ASN A 5 -49.93 -49.22 10.75
C ASN A 5 -49.23 -47.99 11.34
N ILE A 6 -48.96 -47.96 12.65
CA ILE A 6 -48.28 -46.85 13.31
C ILE A 6 -46.79 -46.85 12.93
N GLU A 7 -46.17 -48.01 12.90
CA GLU A 7 -44.75 -48.16 12.51
C GLU A 7 -44.51 -47.75 11.06
N ILE A 8 -45.38 -48.17 10.13
CA ILE A 8 -45.28 -47.80 8.71
C ILE A 8 -45.47 -46.28 8.52
N ILE A 9 -46.43 -45.67 9.22
CA ILE A 9 -46.66 -44.22 9.15
C ILE A 9 -45.44 -43.47 9.68
N PHE A 10 -44.88 -43.92 10.80
CA PHE A 10 -43.70 -43.31 11.39
C PHE A 10 -42.46 -43.42 10.49
N ASP A 11 -42.19 -44.61 9.92
CA ASP A 11 -41.09 -44.80 8.98
C ASP A 11 -41.24 -43.90 7.74
N SER A 12 -42.44 -43.81 7.17
CA SER A 12 -42.71 -42.93 6.03
C SER A 12 -42.48 -41.46 6.36
N PHE A 13 -42.84 -41.04 7.58
CA PHE A 13 -42.61 -39.68 8.08
C PHE A 13 -41.11 -39.42 8.24
N CYS A 14 -40.36 -40.31 8.89
CA CYS A 14 -38.91 -40.20 9.07
C CYS A 14 -38.19 -40.08 7.72
N ARG A 15 -38.52 -40.94 6.74
CA ARG A 15 -37.94 -40.86 5.39
C ARG A 15 -38.22 -39.53 4.72
N LYS A 16 -39.44 -39.00 4.85
CA LYS A 16 -39.83 -37.70 4.29
C LYS A 16 -39.03 -36.56 4.93
N VAL A 17 -38.88 -36.57 6.25
CA VAL A 17 -38.09 -35.57 6.98
C VAL A 17 -36.63 -35.61 6.55
N LEU A 18 -36.02 -36.79 6.48
CA LEU A 18 -34.63 -36.96 6.05
C LEU A 18 -34.42 -36.48 4.61
N ARG A 19 -35.34 -36.82 3.71
CA ARG A 19 -35.29 -36.38 2.30
C ARG A 19 -35.35 -34.85 2.19
N ASN A 20 -36.28 -34.22 2.90
CA ASN A 20 -36.42 -32.77 2.89
C ASN A 20 -35.18 -32.08 3.47
N ARG A 21 -34.65 -32.59 4.59
CA ARG A 21 -33.41 -32.07 5.19
C ARG A 21 -32.23 -32.14 4.22
N LEU A 22 -32.09 -33.23 3.47
CA LEU A 22 -31.05 -33.37 2.46
C LEU A 22 -31.22 -32.35 1.32
N ILE A 23 -32.45 -32.12 0.87
CA ILE A 23 -32.76 -31.11 -0.16
C ILE A 23 -32.40 -29.72 0.33
N ASP A 24 -32.82 -29.36 1.55
CA ASP A 24 -32.52 -28.06 2.15
C ASP A 24 -31.02 -27.85 2.34
N TYR A 25 -30.30 -28.88 2.79
CA TYR A 25 -28.85 -28.84 2.91
C TYR A 25 -28.18 -28.54 1.56
N ARG A 26 -28.53 -29.28 0.51
CA ARG A 26 -27.96 -29.10 -0.84
C ARG A 26 -28.30 -27.72 -1.42
N ARG A 27 -29.51 -27.23 -1.17
CA ARG A 27 -29.93 -25.90 -1.60
C ARG A 27 -29.10 -24.82 -0.92
N ASN A 28 -28.91 -24.92 0.40
CA ASN A 28 -28.08 -23.98 1.15
C ASN A 28 -26.62 -24.05 0.71
N GLU A 29 -26.08 -25.24 0.51
CA GLU A 29 -24.70 -25.43 0.03
C GLU A 29 -24.48 -24.80 -1.35
N ALA A 30 -25.44 -24.93 -2.27
CA ALA A 30 -25.39 -24.27 -3.57
C ALA A 30 -25.50 -22.74 -3.46
N TYR A 31 -26.34 -22.23 -2.56
CA TYR A 31 -26.41 -20.80 -2.26
C TYR A 31 -25.07 -20.27 -1.73
N ARG A 32 -24.46 -20.96 -0.76
CA ARG A 32 -23.15 -20.58 -0.21
C ARG A 32 -22.08 -20.53 -1.29
N ARG A 33 -21.96 -21.57 -2.13
CA ARG A 33 -21.00 -21.57 -3.25
C ARG A 33 -21.20 -20.42 -4.26
N ALA A 34 -22.43 -19.97 -4.45
CA ALA A 34 -22.73 -18.91 -5.41
C ALA A 34 -22.56 -17.50 -4.84
N TRP A 35 -22.66 -17.33 -3.52
CA TRP A 35 -22.79 -16.00 -2.90
C TRP A 35 -21.82 -15.75 -1.74
N GLU A 36 -21.18 -16.77 -1.18
CA GLU A 36 -20.15 -16.62 -0.16
C GLU A 36 -18.77 -16.68 -0.82
N VAL A 37 -17.87 -15.83 -0.35
CA VAL A 37 -16.45 -15.78 -0.74
C VAL A 37 -15.63 -16.16 0.48
N GLU A 38 -14.53 -16.91 0.31
CA GLU A 38 -13.67 -17.25 1.43
C GLU A 38 -13.06 -16.00 2.07
N LEU A 39 -12.89 -16.02 3.39
CA LEU A 39 -12.31 -14.89 4.12
C LEU A 39 -10.91 -14.53 3.62
N ASP A 40 -10.12 -15.54 3.22
CA ASP A 40 -8.78 -15.35 2.66
C ASP A 40 -8.85 -14.64 1.29
N ASP A 41 -9.81 -15.00 0.44
CA ASP A 41 -10.02 -14.34 -0.86
C ASP A 41 -10.42 -12.87 -0.69
N ILE A 42 -11.21 -12.54 0.34
CA ILE A 42 -11.58 -11.16 0.66
C ILE A 42 -10.36 -10.37 1.12
N GLN A 43 -9.53 -10.94 2.00
CA GLN A 43 -8.32 -10.27 2.48
C GLN A 43 -7.32 -10.04 1.35
N VAL A 44 -7.07 -11.05 0.51
CA VAL A 44 -6.18 -10.93 -0.66
C VAL A 44 -6.70 -9.86 -1.61
N LYS A 45 -8.01 -9.85 -1.90
CA LYS A 45 -8.60 -8.83 -2.78
C LYS A 45 -8.50 -7.42 -2.19
N GLN A 46 -8.73 -7.26 -0.88
CA GLN A 46 -8.59 -5.96 -0.20
C GLN A 46 -7.13 -5.49 -0.19
N ILE A 47 -6.18 -6.37 0.11
CA ILE A 47 -4.75 -6.05 0.09
C ILE A 47 -4.32 -5.65 -1.32
N LEU A 48 -4.74 -6.39 -2.34
CA LEU A 48 -4.46 -6.04 -3.73
C LEU A 48 -5.12 -4.70 -4.10
N GLU A 49 -6.39 -4.49 -3.81
CA GLU A 49 -7.08 -3.22 -4.10
C GLU A 49 -6.41 -2.03 -3.38
N GLU A 50 -5.94 -2.20 -2.14
CA GLU A 50 -5.16 -1.19 -1.40
C GLU A 50 -3.77 -0.96 -2.00
N GLU A 51 -3.07 -2.01 -2.42
CA GLU A 51 -1.75 -1.92 -3.05
C GLU A 51 -1.83 -1.23 -4.43
N TYR A 52 -2.86 -1.55 -5.22
CA TYR A 52 -3.15 -0.89 -6.50
C TYR A 52 -3.63 0.56 -6.33
N GLN A 53 -4.35 0.92 -5.26
CA GLN A 53 -4.69 2.31 -4.97
C GLN A 53 -3.50 3.14 -4.47
N ASN A 54 -2.50 2.52 -3.85
CA ASN A 54 -1.30 3.23 -3.41
C ASN A 54 -0.34 3.59 -4.56
N ASP A 55 -0.45 2.93 -5.72
CA ASP A 55 0.31 3.26 -6.93
C ASP A 55 -0.28 4.44 -7.73
N GLU A 56 -1.52 4.85 -7.44
CA GLU A 56 -2.21 5.93 -8.19
C GLU A 56 -2.05 7.33 -7.55
N TYR A 57 -1.51 7.42 -6.34
CA TYR A 57 -1.02 8.68 -5.82
C TYR A 57 0.38 8.89 -6.40
N PHE A 58 0.53 9.87 -7.29
CA PHE A 58 1.82 10.45 -7.68
C PHE A 58 2.52 11.01 -6.44
N VAL A 59 3.07 10.13 -5.60
CA VAL A 59 3.90 10.53 -4.48
C VAL A 59 5.22 10.92 -5.10
N ASN A 60 5.51 12.22 -5.06
CA ASN A 60 6.76 12.82 -5.47
C ASN A 60 7.91 12.24 -4.62
N LYS A 61 8.46 11.10 -5.07
CA LYS A 61 9.50 10.35 -4.36
C LYS A 61 10.87 10.69 -4.95
N LEU A 62 11.79 11.07 -4.06
CA LEU A 62 13.20 11.29 -4.39
C LEU A 62 14.05 10.39 -3.48
N TYR A 63 14.73 9.40 -4.05
CA TYR A 63 15.47 8.36 -3.31
C TYR A 63 14.65 7.67 -2.21
N GLY A 64 13.36 7.43 -2.46
CA GLY A 64 12.44 6.79 -1.51
C GLY A 64 11.90 7.73 -0.42
N LEU A 65 12.31 9.00 -0.40
CA LEU A 65 11.71 10.02 0.45
C LEU A 65 10.52 10.66 -0.25
N GLU A 66 9.39 10.67 0.43
CA GLU A 66 8.18 11.35 0.00
C GLU A 66 8.31 12.85 0.26
N ILE A 67 8.24 13.63 -0.83
CA ILE A 67 8.23 15.09 -0.80
C ILE A 67 6.80 15.53 -1.11
N LYS A 68 6.09 16.03 -0.09
CA LYS A 68 4.68 16.45 -0.22
C LYS A 68 4.50 17.70 -1.08
N ASP A 69 5.49 18.58 -1.06
CA ASP A 69 5.47 19.84 -1.80
C ASP A 69 5.95 19.60 -3.23
N GLU A 70 5.04 19.80 -4.18
CA GLU A 70 5.29 19.55 -5.60
C GLU A 70 6.33 20.51 -6.19
N GLU A 71 6.29 21.79 -5.81
CA GLU A 71 7.26 22.78 -6.27
C GLU A 71 8.66 22.44 -5.74
N LEU A 72 8.76 22.09 -4.45
CA LEU A 72 10.01 21.63 -3.86
C LEU A 72 10.54 20.37 -4.55
N TYR A 73 9.67 19.42 -4.89
CA TYR A 73 10.06 18.23 -5.64
C TYR A 73 10.65 18.58 -7.00
N PHE A 74 10.00 19.45 -7.77
CA PHE A 74 10.52 19.90 -9.06
C PHE A 74 11.84 20.67 -8.94
N LEU A 75 11.98 21.50 -7.91
CA LEU A 75 13.22 22.24 -7.65
C LEU A 75 14.39 21.28 -7.33
N LEU A 76 14.14 20.27 -6.50
CA LEU A 76 15.15 19.29 -6.10
C LEU A 76 15.51 18.36 -7.27
N THR A 77 14.53 17.88 -8.04
CA THR A 77 14.79 17.01 -9.21
C THR A 77 15.56 17.73 -10.32
N ALA A 78 15.45 19.05 -10.41
CA ALA A 78 16.22 19.87 -11.36
C ALA A 78 17.69 20.12 -10.95
N LEU A 79 18.12 19.67 -9.75
CA LEU A 79 19.53 19.69 -9.34
C LEU A 79 20.29 18.51 -9.94
N SER A 80 21.63 18.60 -9.98
CA SER A 80 22.47 17.45 -10.31
C SER A 80 22.36 16.35 -9.23
N GLU A 81 22.57 15.08 -9.59
CA GLU A 81 22.50 13.94 -8.66
C GLU A 81 23.35 14.17 -7.40
N GLN A 82 24.58 14.66 -7.57
CA GLN A 82 25.48 14.95 -6.45
C GLN A 82 24.96 16.08 -5.56
N ASP A 83 24.32 17.09 -6.14
CA ASP A 83 23.79 18.23 -5.39
C ASP A 83 22.49 17.85 -4.66
N GLN A 84 21.66 16.98 -5.26
CA GLN A 84 20.51 16.34 -4.59
C GLN A 84 20.98 15.58 -3.35
N LEU A 85 22.00 14.72 -3.48
CA LEU A 85 22.54 13.95 -2.35
C LEU A 85 23.06 14.85 -1.23
N ILE A 86 23.75 15.95 -1.55
CA ILE A 86 24.25 16.90 -0.56
C ILE A 86 23.10 17.55 0.23
N ILE A 87 22.05 18.00 -0.44
CA ILE A 87 20.88 18.60 0.22
C ILE A 87 20.12 17.56 1.04
N LEU A 88 19.90 16.38 0.47
CA LEU A 88 19.18 15.29 1.12
C LEU A 88 19.89 14.87 2.41
N LEU A 89 21.19 14.60 2.33
CA LEU A 89 21.97 14.20 3.48
C LEU A 89 22.01 15.31 4.54
N SER A 90 22.15 16.59 4.13
CA SER A 90 22.28 17.69 5.07
C SER A 90 20.97 18.07 5.77
N TYR A 91 19.84 18.09 5.07
CA TYR A 91 18.59 18.65 5.57
C TYR A 91 17.53 17.60 5.93
N PHE A 92 17.47 16.50 5.19
CA PHE A 92 16.50 15.44 5.46
C PHE A 92 17.06 14.40 6.43
N LEU A 93 18.36 14.11 6.34
CA LEU A 93 19.02 13.09 7.17
C LEU A 93 19.94 13.67 8.25
N GLY A 94 20.08 15.00 8.33
CA GLY A 94 20.77 15.69 9.41
C GLY A 94 22.29 15.49 9.47
N PHE A 95 22.93 15.02 8.39
CA PHE A 95 24.38 14.83 8.35
C PHE A 95 25.12 16.17 8.27
N SER A 96 26.22 16.26 9.01
CA SER A 96 27.16 17.38 8.91
C SER A 96 28.00 17.33 7.63
N ASP A 97 28.57 18.46 7.22
CA ASP A 97 29.46 18.52 6.05
C ASP A 97 30.66 17.55 6.15
N ALA A 98 31.10 17.25 7.38
CA ALA A 98 32.19 16.30 7.62
C ALA A 98 31.73 14.85 7.37
N GLU A 99 30.53 14.48 7.80
CA GLU A 99 29.97 13.15 7.56
C GLU A 99 29.62 12.95 6.08
N ILE A 100 29.06 13.97 5.43
CA ILE A 100 28.78 13.96 3.99
C ILE A 100 30.08 13.85 3.20
N SER A 101 31.13 14.57 3.61
CA SER A 101 32.47 14.48 3.00
C SER A 101 32.99 13.05 2.98
N THR A 102 32.87 12.34 4.10
CA THR A 102 33.26 10.93 4.23
C THR A 102 32.38 10.02 3.35
N LYS A 103 31.06 10.22 3.33
CA LYS A 103 30.12 9.38 2.57
C LYS A 103 30.27 9.52 1.06
N LEU A 104 30.48 10.75 0.58
CA LEU A 104 30.58 11.05 -0.85
C LEU A 104 32.02 11.04 -1.36
N ASN A 105 33.01 10.83 -0.49
CA ASN A 105 34.44 10.94 -0.79
C ASN A 105 34.81 12.26 -1.48
N VAL A 106 34.25 13.36 -0.96
CA VAL A 106 34.45 14.73 -1.49
C VAL A 106 34.99 15.60 -0.37
N PRO A 107 35.98 16.48 -0.59
CA PRO A 107 36.51 17.33 0.48
C PRO A 107 35.43 18.17 1.17
N ARG A 108 35.46 18.22 2.51
CA ARG A 108 34.49 18.99 3.32
C ARG A 108 34.29 20.43 2.83
N ARG A 109 35.36 21.14 2.46
CA ARG A 109 35.26 22.51 1.92
C ARG A 109 34.40 22.57 0.65
N THR A 110 34.52 21.57 -0.22
CA THR A 110 33.71 21.46 -1.43
C THR A 110 32.25 21.20 -1.10
N ILE A 111 31.95 20.34 -0.11
CA ILE A 111 30.57 20.11 0.37
C ILE A 111 29.97 21.40 0.92
N THR A 112 30.69 22.11 1.80
CA THR A 112 30.21 23.38 2.36
C THR A 112 29.93 24.41 1.27
N TYR A 113 30.85 24.56 0.30
CA TYR A 113 30.66 25.46 -0.83
C TYR A 113 29.45 25.06 -1.68
N LYS A 114 29.36 23.78 -2.07
CA LYS A 114 28.23 23.25 -2.85
C LYS A 114 26.92 23.48 -2.13
N ARG A 115 26.81 23.15 -0.84
CA ARG A 115 25.58 23.36 -0.07
C ARG A 115 25.13 24.81 -0.08
N HIS A 116 26.04 25.77 0.16
CA HIS A 116 25.69 27.20 0.10
C HIS A 116 25.25 27.63 -1.31
N ARG A 117 25.96 27.17 -2.34
CA ARG A 117 25.61 27.46 -3.73
C ARG A 117 24.22 26.91 -4.07
N ILE A 118 23.95 25.65 -3.75
CA ILE A 118 22.69 24.96 -4.05
C ILE A 118 21.53 25.67 -3.35
N LEU A 119 21.67 26.02 -2.06
CA LEU A 119 20.62 26.75 -1.34
C LEU A 119 20.36 28.13 -1.94
N GLY A 120 21.41 28.84 -2.37
CA GLY A 120 21.25 30.10 -3.07
C GLY A 120 20.54 29.94 -4.42
N GLU A 121 20.78 28.84 -5.13
CA GLU A 121 20.11 28.50 -6.38
C GLU A 121 18.64 28.13 -6.17
N LEU A 122 18.36 27.25 -5.21
CA LEU A 122 17.00 26.85 -4.85
C LEU A 122 16.16 28.05 -4.39
N ARG A 123 16.73 28.94 -3.58
CA ARG A 123 16.05 30.17 -3.15
C ARG A 123 15.68 31.07 -4.34
N LYS A 124 16.64 31.31 -5.24
CA LYS A 124 16.39 32.13 -6.44
C LYS A 124 15.32 31.54 -7.36
N ARG A 125 15.30 30.20 -7.50
CA ARG A 125 14.29 29.51 -8.30
C ARG A 125 12.92 29.54 -7.62
N GLY A 126 12.86 29.37 -6.29
CA GLY A 126 11.62 29.50 -5.52
C GLY A 126 11.02 30.89 -5.60
N GLU A 127 11.84 31.95 -5.50
CA GLU A 127 11.41 33.35 -5.64
C GLU A 127 10.88 33.69 -7.06
N GLN A 128 11.11 32.85 -8.08
CA GLN A 128 10.60 33.06 -9.45
C GLN A 128 9.26 32.35 -9.70
N ILE A 129 8.82 31.52 -8.76
CA ILE A 129 7.57 30.74 -8.87
C ILE A 129 6.39 31.52 -8.23
N GLU A 130 6.66 32.53 -7.38
CA GLU A 130 5.69 33.54 -6.92
C GLU A 130 5.39 34.61 -7.98
#